data_AF-A0A8T4WA04-F1
#
_entry.id   AF-A0A8T4WA04-F1
#
_cell.length_a   1.000
_cell.length_b   1.000
_cell.length_c   1.000
_cell.angle_alpha   90.00
_cell.angle_beta   90.00
_cell.angle_gamma   90.00
#
_symmetry.space_group_name_H-M   'P 1'
#
loop_
_entity.id
_entity.type
_entity.pdbx_description
1 polymer ?
#
loop_
_entity_poly.entity_id
_entity_poly.type
_entity_poly.pdbx_seq_one_letter_code
_entity_poly.pdbx_strand_id
1 'polypeptide(L)'
;VEGKVPEDILRAIKAHNHEHTGVKPKNDMEYAIHAADAVSGLIVATALVMPNSKLEEARPESVEKKFDDSSFAKNIDRERILYCEKLGLERDEFLELSLKALQEIDEKLGL
;
A
#
# COMPACT_ATOMS: atom_id res chain seq x y z
N VAL A 1 -9.74 12.48 16.43
CA VAL A 1 -8.80 11.70 17.28
C VAL A 1 -7.81 12.56 18.05
N GLU A 2 -7.98 13.89 18.02
CA GLU A 2 -7.15 14.82 18.80
C GLU A 2 -7.23 14.51 20.30
N GLY A 3 -6.08 14.54 20.98
CA GLY A 3 -5.94 14.15 22.38
C GLY A 3 -6.10 12.65 22.68
N LYS A 4 -6.32 11.79 21.66
CA LYS A 4 -6.45 10.33 21.82
C LYS A 4 -5.26 9.52 21.28
N VAL A 5 -4.36 10.17 20.53
CA VAL A 5 -3.16 9.56 19.95
C VAL A 5 -1.98 10.51 20.10
N PRO A 6 -0.74 10.02 20.06
CA PRO A 6 0.46 10.86 19.97
C PRO A 6 0.40 11.87 18.80
N GLU A 7 1.06 13.02 18.96
CA GLU A 7 1.02 14.12 17.98
C GLU A 7 1.59 13.74 16.61
N ASP A 8 2.62 12.91 16.58
CA ASP A 8 3.20 12.34 15.37
C ASP A 8 2.19 11.46 14.61
N ILE A 9 1.44 10.62 15.33
CA ILE A 9 0.34 9.82 14.75
C ILE A 9 -0.78 10.73 14.23
N LEU A 10 -1.20 11.73 15.00
CA LEU A 10 -2.21 12.70 14.57
C LEU A 10 -1.78 13.40 13.27
N ARG A 11 -0.49 13.76 13.18
CA ARG A 11 0.07 14.36 11.97
C ARG A 11 0.10 13.38 10.81
N ALA A 12 0.49 12.12 11.02
CA ALA A 12 0.48 11.11 9.95
C ALA A 12 -0.92 10.84 9.42
N ILE A 13 -1.94 10.81 10.27
CA ILE A 13 -3.35 10.74 9.84
C ILE A 13 -3.72 11.92 8.95
N LYS A 14 -3.34 13.15 9.34
CA LYS A 14 -3.57 14.34 8.51
C LYS A 14 -2.81 14.24 7.18
N ALA A 15 -1.55 13.80 7.23
CA ALA A 15 -0.68 13.69 6.07
C ALA A 15 -1.13 12.63 5.07
N HIS A 16 -1.72 11.54 5.55
CA HIS A 16 -2.31 10.52 4.70
C HIS A 16 -3.48 11.08 3.85
N ASN A 17 -4.28 11.97 4.43
CA ASN A 17 -5.38 12.67 3.75
C ASN A 17 -5.01 14.10 3.31
N HIS A 18 -3.80 14.27 2.75
CA HIS A 18 -3.25 15.59 2.41
C HIS A 18 -4.08 16.39 1.39
N GLU A 19 -4.89 15.74 0.54
CA GLU A 19 -5.81 16.42 -0.38
C GLU A 19 -6.83 17.29 0.35
N HIS A 20 -7.27 16.85 1.54
CA HIS A 20 -8.29 17.54 2.33
C HIS A 20 -7.70 18.36 3.47
N THR A 21 -6.52 18.00 3.97
CA THR A 21 -5.89 18.66 5.13
C THR A 21 -4.79 19.66 4.75
N GLY A 22 -4.25 19.57 3.53
CA GLY A 22 -3.07 20.34 3.09
C GLY A 22 -1.75 19.94 3.75
N VAL A 23 -1.76 18.96 4.66
CA VAL A 23 -0.57 18.51 5.38
C VAL A 23 0.19 17.53 4.50
N LYS A 24 1.31 17.92 3.90
CA LYS A 24 2.11 17.00 3.07
C LYS A 24 2.94 16.02 3.91
N PRO A 25 3.18 14.79 3.41
CA PRO A 25 4.10 13.83 4.03
C PRO A 25 5.53 14.35 3.98
N LYS A 26 6.26 14.17 5.09
CA LYS A 26 7.63 14.71 5.26
C LYS A 26 8.59 13.82 6.07
N ASN A 27 8.14 12.69 6.59
CA ASN A 27 8.97 11.77 7.37
C ASN A 27 8.62 10.32 7.05
N ASP A 28 9.43 9.40 7.56
CA ASP A 28 9.35 7.97 7.22
C ASP A 28 7.97 7.37 7.52
N MET A 29 7.39 7.65 8.69
CA MET A 29 6.07 7.12 9.04
C MET A 29 4.98 7.61 8.08
N GLU A 30 5.05 8.88 7.68
CA GLU A 30 4.09 9.49 6.76
C GLU A 30 4.24 8.94 5.34
N TYR A 31 5.46 8.70 4.87
CA TYR A 31 5.69 8.03 3.57
C TYR A 31 5.26 6.56 3.62
N ALA A 32 5.54 5.87 4.73
CA ALA A 32 5.20 4.46 4.92
C ALA A 32 3.69 4.21 4.89
N ILE A 33 2.88 5.02 5.59
CA ILE A 33 1.42 4.81 5.59
C ILE A 33 0.80 5.02 4.21
N HIS A 34 1.32 5.97 3.43
CA HIS A 34 0.90 6.19 2.04
C HIS A 34 1.25 5.01 1.13
N ALA A 35 2.49 4.54 1.21
CA ALA A 35 2.95 3.42 0.40
C ALA A 35 2.22 2.12 0.76
N ALA A 36 2.09 1.83 2.07
CA ALA A 36 1.44 0.63 2.59
C ALA A 36 -0.06 0.58 2.26
N ASP A 37 -0.78 1.69 2.40
CA ASP A 37 -2.19 1.78 2.02
C ASP A 37 -2.38 1.50 0.52
N ALA A 38 -1.63 2.21 -0.33
CA ALA A 38 -1.76 2.09 -1.78
C ALA A 38 -1.39 0.68 -2.29
N VAL A 39 -0.29 0.09 -1.79
CA VAL A 39 0.17 -1.24 -2.24
C VAL A 39 -0.76 -2.35 -1.77
N SER A 40 -1.37 -2.22 -0.59
CA SER A 40 -2.33 -3.20 -0.08
C SER A 40 -3.53 -3.33 -1.01
N GLY A 41 -4.05 -2.20 -1.51
CA GLY A 41 -5.13 -2.19 -2.50
C GLY A 41 -4.74 -2.90 -3.79
N LEU A 42 -3.49 -2.73 -4.25
CA LEU A 42 -3.02 -3.31 -5.50
C LEU A 42 -2.92 -4.82 -5.38
N ILE A 43 -2.39 -5.30 -4.26
CA ILE A 43 -2.23 -6.73 -3.96
C ILE A 43 -3.59 -7.39 -3.79
N VAL A 44 -4.51 -6.79 -3.04
CA VAL A 44 -5.89 -7.29 -2.89
C VAL A 44 -6.60 -7.36 -4.24
N ALA A 45 -6.51 -6.29 -5.04
CA ALA A 45 -7.09 -6.30 -6.38
C ALA A 45 -6.47 -7.39 -7.27
N THR A 46 -5.16 -7.61 -7.13
CA THR A 46 -4.44 -8.67 -7.86
C THR A 46 -4.97 -10.05 -7.48
N ALA A 47 -5.15 -10.34 -6.19
CA ALA A 47 -5.73 -11.60 -5.72
C ALA A 47 -7.15 -11.79 -6.25
N LEU A 48 -8.02 -10.78 -6.16
CA LEU A 48 -9.42 -10.87 -6.56
C LEU A 48 -9.65 -11.28 -8.03
N VAL A 49 -8.70 -10.99 -8.93
CA VAL A 49 -8.81 -11.37 -10.35
C VAL A 49 -8.16 -12.72 -10.68
N MET A 50 -7.58 -13.41 -9.71
CA MET A 50 -7.04 -14.76 -9.88
C MET A 50 -8.16 -15.81 -9.90
N PRO A 51 -7.95 -16.99 -10.50
CA PRO A 51 -9.00 -18.00 -10.66
C PRO A 51 -9.72 -18.40 -9.38
N ASN A 52 -8.97 -18.51 -8.26
CA ASN A 52 -9.53 -18.88 -6.96
C ASN A 52 -9.65 -17.69 -6.00
N SER A 53 -9.34 -16.48 -6.47
CA SER A 53 -9.36 -15.23 -5.70
C SER A 53 -8.48 -15.25 -4.43
N LYS A 54 -7.40 -16.03 -4.41
CA LYS A 54 -6.56 -16.20 -3.23
C LYS A 54 -5.22 -15.49 -3.27
N LEU A 55 -4.76 -14.96 -2.13
CA LEU A 55 -3.40 -14.39 -2.04
C LEU A 55 -2.30 -15.44 -2.10
N GLU A 56 -2.57 -16.68 -1.66
CA GLU A 56 -1.58 -17.77 -1.71
C GLU A 56 -1.09 -18.08 -3.15
N GLU A 57 -1.90 -17.75 -4.17
CA GLU A 57 -1.55 -17.96 -5.57
C GLU A 57 -0.76 -16.79 -6.16
N ALA A 58 -0.86 -15.61 -5.55
CA ALA A 58 -0.20 -14.41 -6.03
C ALA A 58 1.32 -14.52 -5.86
N ARG A 59 2.04 -14.14 -6.91
CA ARG A 59 3.51 -14.12 -6.96
C ARG A 59 3.99 -12.69 -7.17
N PRO A 60 5.23 -12.33 -6.75
CA PRO A 60 5.78 -10.99 -6.95
C PRO A 60 5.63 -10.50 -8.40
N GLU A 61 5.91 -11.37 -9.38
CA GLU A 61 5.85 -11.01 -10.80
C GLU A 61 4.42 -10.69 -11.28
N SER A 62 3.41 -11.27 -10.64
CA SER A 62 2.01 -10.93 -10.91
C SER A 62 1.68 -9.53 -10.41
N VAL A 63 2.15 -9.19 -9.21
CA VAL A 63 1.93 -7.87 -8.59
C VAL A 63 2.69 -6.78 -9.37
N GLU A 64 3.93 -7.04 -9.76
CA GLU A 64 4.73 -6.15 -10.62
C GLU A 64 4.02 -5.84 -11.95
N LYS A 65 3.54 -6.88 -12.65
CA LYS A 65 2.77 -6.69 -13.89
C LYS A 65 1.52 -5.84 -13.68
N LYS A 66 0.84 -6.00 -12.54
CA LYS A 66 -0.35 -5.23 -12.19
C LYS A 66 -0.03 -3.80 -11.77
N PHE A 67 1.12 -3.57 -11.16
CA PHE A 67 1.66 -2.24 -10.92
C PHE A 67 1.88 -1.51 -12.25
N ASP A 68 2.54 -2.15 -13.22
CA ASP A 68 2.86 -1.52 -14.52
C ASP A 68 1.63 -1.32 -15.42
N ASP A 69 0.57 -2.12 -15.25
CA ASP A 69 -0.70 -1.97 -15.98
C ASP A 69 -1.55 -0.83 -15.39
N SER A 70 -1.35 0.40 -15.87
CA SER A 70 -2.13 1.59 -15.45
C SER A 70 -3.65 1.47 -15.63
N SER A 71 -4.13 0.52 -16.44
CA SER A 71 -5.57 0.30 -16.63
C SER A 71 -6.19 -0.57 -15.54
N PHE A 72 -5.37 -1.34 -14.83
CA PHE A 72 -5.77 -2.18 -13.71
C PHE A 72 -5.93 -1.34 -12.43
N ALA A 73 -6.95 -1.63 -11.62
CA ALA A 73 -7.19 -0.95 -10.34
C ALA A 73 -6.97 0.58 -10.41
N LYS A 74 -7.64 1.26 -11.36
CA LYS A 74 -7.42 2.68 -11.70
C LYS A 74 -7.57 3.66 -10.54
N ASN A 75 -8.29 3.26 -9.49
CA ASN A 75 -8.48 4.04 -8.28
C ASN A 75 -7.24 4.04 -7.36
N ILE A 76 -6.26 3.20 -7.63
CA ILE A 76 -5.01 3.12 -6.84
C ILE A 76 -3.99 4.08 -7.42
N ASP A 77 -3.50 4.95 -6.55
CA ASP A 77 -2.43 5.89 -6.86
C ASP A 77 -1.07 5.17 -6.80
N ARG A 78 -0.50 4.90 -7.97
CA ARG A 78 0.80 4.24 -8.11
C ARG A 78 1.96 5.11 -7.62
N GLU A 79 1.84 6.43 -7.68
CA GLU A 79 2.86 7.34 -7.19
C GLU A 79 2.99 7.25 -5.66
N ARG A 80 1.89 6.96 -4.96
CA ARG A 80 1.93 6.72 -3.51
C ARG A 80 2.64 5.43 -3.15
N ILE A 81 2.54 4.38 -3.98
CA ILE A 81 3.31 3.14 -3.77
C ILE A 81 4.81 3.44 -3.80
N LEU A 82 5.25 4.29 -4.73
CA LEU A 82 6.66 4.71 -4.88
C LEU A 82 7.19 5.56 -3.70
N TYR A 83 6.36 5.95 -2.73
CA TYR A 83 6.88 6.56 -1.50
C TYR A 83 7.75 5.59 -0.69
N CYS A 84 7.73 4.29 -0.98
CA CYS A 84 8.70 3.33 -0.46
C CYS A 84 10.15 3.75 -0.73
N GLU A 85 10.42 4.45 -1.83
CA GLU A 85 11.77 4.94 -2.16
C GLU A 85 12.27 6.00 -1.17
N LYS A 86 11.35 6.75 -0.54
CA LYS A 86 11.70 7.69 0.56
C LYS A 86 12.16 6.96 1.81
N LEU A 87 11.85 5.68 1.93
CA LEU A 87 12.26 4.79 3.03
C LEU A 87 13.54 4.00 2.68
N GLY A 88 14.10 4.19 1.48
CA GLY A 88 15.25 3.45 1.00
C GLY A 88 14.93 2.04 0.49
N LEU A 89 13.66 1.75 0.21
CA LEU A 89 13.24 0.48 -0.40
C LEU A 89 13.05 0.66 -1.90
N GLU A 90 13.57 -0.28 -2.69
CA GLU A 90 13.26 -0.34 -4.11
C GLU A 90 11.79 -0.77 -4.31
N ARG A 91 11.19 -0.35 -5.42
CA ARG A 91 9.79 -0.68 -5.76
C ARG A 91 9.52 -2.18 -5.66
N ASP A 92 10.34 -3.00 -6.32
CA ASP A 92 10.11 -4.44 -6.44
C ASP A 92 10.30 -5.14 -5.09
N GLU A 93 11.30 -4.72 -4.31
CA GLU A 93 11.50 -5.15 -2.92
C GLU A 93 10.26 -4.84 -2.06
N PHE A 94 9.71 -3.64 -2.20
CA PHE A 94 8.53 -3.23 -1.44
C PHE A 94 7.26 -3.99 -1.85
N LEU A 95 7.09 -4.28 -3.14
CA LEU A 95 5.96 -5.09 -3.64
C LEU A 95 6.03 -6.52 -3.09
N GLU A 96 7.22 -7.14 -3.12
CA GLU A 96 7.43 -8.48 -2.57
C GLU A 96 7.22 -8.52 -1.05
N LEU A 97 7.78 -7.56 -0.32
CA LEU A 97 7.61 -7.43 1.13
C LEU A 97 6.13 -7.31 1.50
N SER A 98 5.41 -6.45 0.78
CA SER A 98 3.99 -6.20 1.03
C SER A 98 3.13 -7.42 0.70
N LEU A 99 3.43 -8.13 -0.40
CA LEU A 99 2.74 -9.37 -0.76
C LEU A 99 2.87 -10.43 0.34
N LYS A 100 4.10 -10.67 0.81
CA LYS A 100 4.38 -11.62 1.89
C LYS A 100 3.62 -11.25 3.17
N ALA A 101 3.65 -9.97 3.55
CA ALA A 101 2.94 -9.49 4.73
C ALA A 101 1.42 -9.71 4.64
N LEU A 102 0.82 -9.52 3.46
CA LEU A 102 -0.61 -9.77 3.25
C LEU A 102 -0.96 -11.26 3.23
N GLN A 103 -0.09 -12.11 2.68
CA GLN A 103 -0.25 -13.57 2.70
C GLN A 103 -0.28 -14.14 4.14
N GLU A 104 0.47 -13.54 5.08
CA GLU A 104 0.43 -13.95 6.50
C GLU A 104 -0.91 -13.67 7.19
N ILE A 105 -1.76 -12.83 6.60
CA ILE A 105 -3.07 -12.44 7.16
C ILE A 105 -4.24 -12.76 6.21
N ASP A 106 -4.03 -13.61 5.22
CA ASP A 106 -5.00 -13.98 4.17
C ASP A 106 -6.38 -14.33 4.72
N GLU A 107 -6.43 -15.19 5.74
CA GLU A 107 -7.66 -15.59 6.43
C GLU A 107 -8.46 -14.40 7.01
N LYS A 108 -7.77 -13.34 7.47
CA LYS A 108 -8.42 -12.12 7.99
C LYS A 108 -8.94 -11.22 6.88
N LEU A 109 -8.33 -11.30 5.70
CA LEU A 109 -8.74 -10.57 4.51
C LEU A 109 -9.87 -11.27 3.75
N GLY A 110 -10.10 -12.56 4.03
CA GLY A 110 -11.09 -13.37 3.34
C GLY A 110 -10.70 -13.68 1.90
N LEU A 111 -9.39 -13.69 1.65
CA LEU A 111 -8.75 -14.10 0.40
C LEU A 111 -8.13 -15.50 0.62
#